data_AF-G3IJZ5-F1
#
_entry.id   AF-G3IJZ5-F1
#
_cell.length_a   1.000
_cell.length_b   1.000
_cell.length_c   1.000
_cell.angle_alpha   90.00
_cell.angle_beta   90.00
_cell.angle_gamma   90.00
#
_symmetry.space_group_name_H-M   'P 1'
#
loop_
_entity.id
_entity.type
_entity.pdbx_description
1 polymer ?
#
loop_
_entity_poly.entity_id
_entity_poly.type
_entity_poly.pdbx_seq_one_letter_code
_entity_poly.pdbx_strand_id
1 'polypeptide(L)'
;MPIAFGPPPQPLEPKQLAASETDSKPQLDLGPKASCVLCARMLQDEEGPLCCPHPGCPLKAHIICLAEEFLREEPGQLLPLEGHCPSCKKSLLWGSLIGQCHVDAEEEEDLGLEEEHWTDLLET
;
A
#
# COMPACT_ATOMS: atom_id res chain seq x y z
N MET A 1 -25.77 -17.48 2.70
CA MET A 1 -24.72 -18.13 3.53
C MET A 1 -24.28 -17.09 4.55
N PRO A 2 -24.26 -17.37 5.87
CA PRO A 2 -23.79 -16.36 6.82
C PRO A 2 -22.26 -16.36 6.81
N ILE A 3 -21.66 -15.19 6.60
CA ILE A 3 -20.23 -14.96 6.84
C ILE A 3 -20.12 -14.62 8.33
N ALA A 4 -19.42 -15.47 9.08
CA ALA A 4 -19.15 -15.22 10.49
C ALA A 4 -17.89 -14.34 10.62
N PHE A 5 -18.03 -13.18 11.25
CA PHE A 5 -16.89 -12.36 11.68
C PHE A 5 -16.45 -12.86 13.06
N GLY A 6 -15.29 -13.51 13.11
CA GLY A 6 -14.61 -13.84 14.37
C GLY A 6 -13.69 -12.69 14.81
N PRO A 7 -13.34 -12.59 16.10
CA PRO A 7 -12.37 -11.61 16.56
C PRO A 7 -11.01 -11.85 15.87
N PRO A 8 -10.27 -10.78 15.53
CA PRO A 8 -8.96 -10.90 14.88
C PRO A 8 -7.96 -11.62 15.79
N PRO A 9 -7.00 -12.38 15.24
CA PRO A 9 -5.98 -13.05 16.03
C PRO A 9 -5.06 -12.01 16.69
N GLN A 10 -4.76 -12.21 17.97
CA GLN A 10 -3.89 -11.30 18.72
C GLN A 10 -2.40 -11.54 18.37
N PRO A 11 -1.59 -10.49 18.21
CA PRO A 11 -0.16 -10.61 17.96
C PRO A 11 0.58 -11.34 19.10
N LEU A 12 1.55 -12.17 18.74
CA LEU A 12 2.47 -12.84 19.66
C LEU A 12 3.73 -11.98 19.81
N GLU A 13 3.93 -11.48 21.03
CA GLU A 13 5.05 -10.62 21.46
C GLU A 13 6.45 -11.23 21.18
N PRO A 14 7.33 -10.53 20.45
CA PRO A 14 8.75 -10.86 20.36
C PRO A 14 9.58 -10.19 21.46
N LYS A 15 10.42 -11.00 22.10
CA LYS A 15 11.30 -10.66 23.22
C LYS A 15 12.44 -9.70 22.81
N GLN A 16 12.49 -8.55 23.47
CA GLN A 16 13.47 -7.46 23.31
C GLN A 16 14.94 -7.87 23.49
N LEU A 17 15.87 -7.17 22.81
CA LEU A 17 17.25 -6.94 23.27
C LEU A 17 17.92 -5.73 22.58
N ALA A 18 17.94 -4.61 23.33
CA ALA A 18 18.88 -3.49 23.46
C ALA A 18 19.81 -3.00 22.31
N ALA A 19 19.57 -1.73 21.92
CA ALA A 19 20.45 -0.54 21.79
C ALA A 19 21.77 -0.56 20.99
N SER A 20 21.92 0.39 20.06
CA SER A 20 22.87 1.52 20.15
C SER A 20 22.70 2.52 18.98
N GLU A 21 22.60 3.79 19.34
CA GLU A 21 22.60 4.99 18.50
C GLU A 21 23.90 5.23 17.68
N THR A 22 23.78 5.73 16.44
CA THR A 22 24.77 6.65 15.80
C THR A 22 24.14 7.33 14.58
N ASP A 23 24.16 8.66 14.64
CA ASP A 23 23.93 9.65 13.59
C ASP A 23 24.67 9.33 12.28
N SER A 24 23.93 9.12 11.19
CA SER A 24 24.44 9.24 9.82
C SER A 24 23.27 9.32 8.84
N LYS A 25 23.03 10.53 8.33
CA LYS A 25 22.13 10.84 7.22
C LYS A 25 22.29 9.84 6.06
N PRO A 26 21.30 8.98 5.75
CA PRO A 26 21.40 8.12 4.58
C PRO A 26 21.22 8.98 3.34
N GLN A 27 22.28 9.01 2.54
CA GLN A 27 22.26 9.49 1.16
C GLN A 27 21.07 8.84 0.45
N LEU A 28 20.23 9.65 -0.20
CA LEU A 28 19.21 9.17 -1.10
C LEU A 28 19.92 8.52 -2.30
N ASP A 29 20.18 7.23 -2.17
CA ASP A 29 20.61 6.36 -3.25
C ASP A 29 19.50 6.38 -4.30
N LEU A 30 19.63 7.29 -5.27
CA LEU A 30 18.76 7.36 -6.43
C LEU A 30 19.07 6.14 -7.30
N GLY A 31 18.51 5.00 -6.88
CA GLY A 31 18.31 3.85 -7.75
C GLY A 31 17.65 4.29 -9.07
N PRO A 32 17.81 3.53 -10.16
CA PRO A 32 17.31 3.91 -11.47
C PRO A 32 15.83 4.29 -11.37
N LYS A 33 15.54 5.58 -11.60
CA LYS A 33 14.20 6.17 -11.52
C LYS A 33 13.28 5.38 -12.44
N ALA A 34 12.38 4.60 -11.86
CA ALA A 34 11.46 3.78 -12.63
C ALA A 34 10.42 4.67 -13.33
N SER A 35 10.00 4.26 -14.53
CA SER A 35 8.90 4.88 -15.27
C SER A 35 7.63 4.06 -15.16
N CYS A 36 6.49 4.72 -15.05
CA CYS A 36 5.18 4.10 -15.09
C CYS A 36 4.96 3.43 -16.46
N VAL A 37 4.59 2.15 -16.49
CA VAL A 37 4.36 1.43 -17.75
C VAL A 37 3.13 1.91 -18.53
N LEU A 38 2.22 2.64 -17.87
CA LEU A 38 0.95 3.09 -18.46
C LEU A 38 1.05 4.49 -19.07
N CYS A 39 1.64 5.44 -18.35
CA CYS A 39 1.76 6.83 -18.83
C CYS A 39 3.17 7.21 -19.27
N ALA A 40 4.15 6.32 -19.14
CA ALA A 40 5.57 6.53 -19.46
C ALA A 40 6.27 7.68 -18.71
N ARG A 41 5.63 8.28 -17.70
CA ARG A 41 6.22 9.31 -16.84
C ARG A 41 6.97 8.68 -15.66
N MET A 42 7.88 9.44 -15.06
CA MET A 42 8.62 8.98 -13.87
C MET A 42 7.67 8.71 -12.70
N LEU A 43 7.98 7.67 -11.94
CA LEU A 43 7.35 7.35 -10.66
C LEU A 43 8.08 8.19 -9.60
N GLN A 44 7.46 9.30 -9.20
CA GLN A 44 7.98 10.25 -8.20
C GLN A 44 7.04 10.40 -7.00
N ASP A 45 5.97 9.59 -6.94
CA ASP A 45 4.95 9.68 -5.89
C ASP A 45 5.57 9.31 -4.54
N GLU A 46 5.22 10.06 -3.49
CA GLU A 46 5.68 9.82 -2.12
C GLU A 46 5.23 8.42 -1.64
N GLU A 47 4.05 7.97 -2.08
CA GLU A 47 3.47 6.64 -1.81
C GLU A 47 4.15 5.49 -2.59
N GLY A 48 5.08 5.79 -3.51
CA GLY A 48 5.75 4.80 -4.33
C GLY A 48 4.87 4.17 -5.42
N PRO A 49 5.45 3.35 -6.33
CA PRO A 49 4.71 2.73 -7.42
C PRO A 49 3.96 1.47 -7.00
N LEU A 50 2.78 1.24 -7.58
CA LEU A 50 2.13 -0.06 -7.50
C LEU A 50 2.96 -1.10 -8.26
N CYS A 51 3.26 -2.21 -7.59
CA CYS A 51 4.00 -3.35 -8.12
C CYS A 51 3.09 -4.58 -8.22
N CYS A 52 3.29 -5.39 -9.26
CA CYS A 52 2.55 -6.65 -9.37
C CYS A 52 3.07 -7.68 -8.35
N PRO A 53 2.21 -8.33 -7.55
CA PRO A 53 2.62 -9.32 -6.55
C PRO A 53 3.14 -10.62 -7.16
N HIS A 54 2.95 -10.82 -8.46
CA HIS A 54 3.42 -12.03 -9.12
C HIS A 54 4.94 -11.98 -9.32
N PRO A 55 5.67 -13.02 -8.87
CA PRO A 55 7.13 -13.02 -8.90
C PRO A 55 7.65 -12.84 -10.33
N GLY A 56 8.66 -11.99 -10.48
CA GLY A 56 9.31 -11.67 -11.75
C GLY A 56 8.50 -10.77 -12.70
N CYS A 57 7.33 -10.28 -12.29
CA CYS A 57 6.57 -9.34 -13.10
C CYS A 57 7.20 -7.93 -13.06
N PRO A 58 7.49 -7.29 -14.21
CA PRO A 58 8.15 -5.98 -14.24
C PRO A 58 7.19 -4.80 -14.07
N LEU A 59 5.91 -5.05 -13.71
CA LEU A 59 4.91 -4.00 -13.60
C LEU A 59 5.32 -2.99 -12.52
N LYS A 60 5.45 -1.73 -12.94
CA LYS A 60 5.50 -0.56 -12.06
C LYS A 60 4.60 0.52 -12.64
N ALA A 61 3.63 1.00 -11.88
CA ALA A 61 2.67 2.00 -12.35
C ALA A 61 2.31 2.99 -11.23
N HIS A 62 1.90 4.20 -11.62
CA HIS A 62 1.22 5.12 -10.70
C HIS A 62 -0.08 4.47 -10.22
N ILE A 63 -0.46 4.73 -8.97
CA ILE A 63 -1.72 4.25 -8.40
C ILE A 63 -2.92 4.69 -9.25
N ILE A 64 -2.97 5.96 -9.62
CA ILE A 64 -4.07 6.52 -10.43
C ILE A 64 -4.11 5.87 -11.81
N CYS A 65 -2.96 5.70 -12.48
CA CYS A 65 -2.94 5.10 -13.81
C CYS A 65 -3.45 3.66 -13.80
N LEU A 66 -3.05 2.86 -12.81
CA LEU A 66 -3.52 1.48 -12.72
C LEU A 66 -4.99 1.40 -12.30
N ALA A 67 -5.47 2.33 -11.47
CA ALA A 67 -6.88 2.42 -11.13
C ALA A 67 -7.74 2.70 -12.37
N GLU A 68 -7.36 3.71 -13.16
CA GLU A 68 -8.04 4.06 -14.41
C GLU A 68 -8.04 2.89 -15.42
N GLU A 69 -6.94 2.14 -15.50
CA GLU A 69 -6.84 0.94 -16.33
C GLU A 69 -7.88 -0.12 -15.93
N PHE A 70 -8.03 -0.38 -14.63
CA PHE A 70 -8.97 -1.39 -14.12
C PHE A 70 -10.42 -0.93 -14.24
N LEU A 71 -10.68 0.36 -14.09
CA LEU A 71 -12.02 0.96 -14.14
C LEU A 71 -12.54 1.26 -15.54
N ARG A 72 -11.75 1.01 -16.60
CA ARG A 72 -12.12 1.36 -17.98
C ARG A 72 -13.49 0.83 -18.40
N GLU A 73 -13.84 -0.38 -17.97
CA GLU A 73 -15.09 -1.07 -18.31
C GLU A 73 -16.21 -0.80 -17.30
N GLU A 74 -15.92 -0.10 -16.20
CA GLU A 74 -16.85 0.18 -15.09
C GLU A 74 -17.00 1.70 -14.87
N PRO A 75 -17.52 2.44 -15.87
CA PRO A 75 -17.66 3.89 -15.76
C PRO A 75 -18.59 4.25 -14.59
N GLY A 76 -18.10 5.09 -13.68
CA GLY A 76 -18.84 5.54 -12.49
C GLY A 76 -18.41 4.88 -11.18
N GLN A 77 -17.60 3.82 -11.24
CA GLN A 77 -16.89 3.32 -10.07
C GLN A 77 -15.66 4.20 -9.79
N LEU A 78 -15.40 4.47 -8.51
CA LEU A 78 -14.27 5.29 -8.07
C LEU A 78 -13.06 4.43 -7.63
N LEU A 79 -13.32 3.19 -7.21
CA LEU A 79 -12.32 2.29 -6.66
C LEU A 79 -12.45 0.92 -7.34
N PRO A 80 -11.42 0.44 -8.05
CA PRO A 80 -11.48 -0.90 -8.61
C PRO A 80 -11.37 -1.93 -7.47
N LEU A 81 -12.08 -3.05 -7.60
CA LEU A 81 -11.94 -4.19 -6.69
C LEU A 81 -10.86 -5.15 -7.16
N GLU A 82 -10.82 -5.38 -8.47
CA GLU A 82 -9.90 -6.27 -9.15
C GLU A 82 -9.60 -5.80 -10.58
N GLY A 83 -8.63 -6.43 -11.23
CA GLY A 83 -8.30 -6.16 -12.63
C GLY A 83 -7.24 -7.14 -13.14
N HIS A 84 -6.77 -6.95 -14.37
CA HIS A 84 -5.72 -7.79 -14.96
C HIS A 84 -4.42 -7.00 -15.10
N CYS A 85 -3.31 -7.60 -14.66
CA CYS A 85 -1.99 -7.00 -14.80
C CYS A 85 -1.68 -6.69 -16.28
N PRO A 86 -1.35 -5.46 -16.68
CA PRO A 86 -1.08 -5.16 -18.08
C PRO A 86 0.22 -5.83 -18.59
N SER A 87 1.14 -6.22 -17.69
CA SER A 87 2.39 -6.90 -18.02
C SER A 87 2.27 -8.42 -18.06
N CYS A 88 1.81 -9.07 -16.98
CA CYS A 88 1.75 -10.55 -16.90
C CYS A 88 0.37 -11.15 -17.16
N LYS A 89 -0.66 -10.31 -17.38
CA LYS A 89 -2.05 -10.68 -17.68
C LYS A 89 -2.79 -11.50 -16.62
N LYS A 90 -2.16 -11.77 -15.47
CA LYS A 90 -2.81 -12.44 -14.33
C LYS A 90 -3.74 -11.48 -13.60
N SER A 91 -4.78 -12.03 -12.98
CA SER A 91 -5.73 -11.29 -12.16
C SER A 91 -5.06 -10.71 -10.92
N LEU A 92 -5.45 -9.50 -10.56
CA LEU A 92 -4.93 -8.73 -9.44
C LEU A 92 -6.09 -8.24 -8.59
N LEU A 93 -5.95 -8.35 -7.27
CA LEU A 93 -6.86 -7.74 -6.31
C LEU A 93 -6.32 -6.38 -5.91
N TRP A 94 -7.16 -5.35 -5.99
CA TRP A 94 -6.75 -3.98 -5.73
C TRP A 94 -6.26 -3.77 -4.29
N GLY A 95 -6.98 -4.34 -3.33
CA GLY A 95 -6.60 -4.29 -1.90
C GLY A 95 -5.22 -4.90 -1.63
N SER A 96 -4.84 -5.96 -2.35
CA SER A 96 -3.50 -6.55 -2.23
C SER A 96 -2.41 -5.65 -2.80
N LEU A 97 -2.70 -4.86 -3.85
CA LEU A 97 -1.74 -3.94 -4.43
C LEU A 97 -1.45 -2.77 -3.48
N ILE A 98 -2.50 -2.15 -2.93
CA ILE A 98 -2.35 -1.01 -2.03
C ILE A 98 -1.72 -1.44 -0.70
N GLY A 99 -2.14 -2.58 -0.12
CA GLY A 99 -1.59 -3.05 1.15
C GLY A 99 -0.10 -3.37 1.13
N GLN A 100 0.49 -3.59 -0.07
CA GLN A 100 1.93 -3.84 -0.23
C GLN A 100 2.75 -2.57 -0.52
N CYS A 101 2.12 -1.42 -0.79
CA CYS A 101 2.84 -0.18 -1.08
C CYS A 101 3.32 0.56 0.18
N HIS A 102 2.78 0.24 1.35
CA HIS A 102 3.09 0.93 2.61
C HIS A 102 4.19 0.27 3.45
N VAL A 103 4.90 -0.73 2.94
CA VAL A 103 5.80 -1.54 3.79
C VAL A 103 7.23 -0.99 3.92
N ASP A 104 7.52 0.21 3.39
CA ASP A 104 8.87 0.82 3.49
C ASP A 104 8.92 2.15 4.28
N ALA A 105 7.82 2.57 4.89
CA ALA A 105 7.73 3.60 5.93
C ALA A 105 6.52 3.16 6.74
N GLU A 106 6.56 2.87 8.04
CA GLU A 106 6.86 3.78 9.14
C GLU A 106 7.26 2.89 10.34
N GLU A 107 8.37 3.19 11.03
CA GLU A 107 8.59 2.67 12.38
C GLU A 107 7.53 3.29 13.30
N GLU A 108 6.70 2.46 13.93
CA GLU A 108 5.59 2.88 14.79
C GLU A 108 6.12 3.61 16.03
N GLU A 109 6.00 4.94 16.07
CA GLU A 109 6.05 5.69 17.33
C GLU A 109 4.65 5.67 17.97
N ASP A 110 4.44 4.68 18.84
CA ASP A 110 3.34 4.59 19.81
C ASP A 110 3.37 5.79 20.77
N LEU A 111 2.89 6.94 20.30
CA LEU A 111 2.53 8.06 21.15
C LEU A 111 1.08 7.84 21.56
N GLY A 112 0.90 7.27 22.75
CA GLY A 112 -0.39 7.06 23.43
C GLY A 112 -1.20 8.35 23.63
N LEU A 113 -1.71 8.91 22.53
CA LEU A 113 -2.73 9.93 22.49
C LEU A 113 -4.03 9.23 22.85
N GLU A 114 -4.61 9.61 23.98
CA GLU A 114 -5.92 9.17 24.44
C GLU A 114 -6.91 9.37 23.28
N GLU A 115 -7.34 8.25 22.68
CA GLU A 115 -8.22 8.22 21.52
C GLU A 115 -9.60 8.73 21.96
N GLU A 116 -9.82 10.03 21.80
CA GLU A 116 -11.14 10.62 21.87
C GLU A 116 -12.01 9.93 20.81
N HIS A 117 -12.87 9.02 21.26
CA HIS A 117 -13.61 8.12 20.39
C HIS A 117 -14.59 8.96 19.57
N TRP A 118 -14.42 8.96 18.25
CA TRP A 118 -15.16 9.81 17.30
C TRP A 118 -16.70 9.76 17.44
N THR A 119 -17.26 8.75 18.11
CA THR A 119 -18.70 8.66 18.39
C THR A 119 -19.18 9.66 19.44
N ASP A 120 -18.31 10.13 20.33
CA ASP A 120 -18.69 11.03 21.43
C ASP A 120 -19.03 12.44 20.93
N LEU A 121 -18.57 12.78 19.71
CA LEU A 121 -18.84 14.06 19.05
C LEU A 121 -20.19 14.10 18.30
N LEU A 122 -20.86 12.94 18.14
CA LEU A 122 -22.10 12.80 17.40
C LEU A 122 -23.36 12.84 18.28
N GLU A 123 -23.18 12.93 19.60
CA GLU A 123 -24.28 13.12 20.56
C GLU A 123 -24.62 14.60 20.73
N THR A 124 -25.26 15.20 19.71
CA THR A 124 -25.94 16.51 19.81
C THR A 124 -27.40 16.41 19.41
#